data_AF-A0A1S2JYM3-F1
#
_entry.id   AF-A0A1S2JYM3-F1
#
_cell.length_a   1.000
_cell.length_b   1.000
_cell.length_c   1.000
_cell.angle_alpha   90.00
_cell.angle_beta   90.00
_cell.angle_gamma   90.00
#
_symmetry.space_group_name_H-M   'P 1'
#
loop_
_entity.id
_entity.type
_entity.pdbx_description
1 polymer ?
#
loop_
_entity_poly.entity_id
_entity_poly.type
_entity_poly.pdbx_seq_one_letter_code
_entity_poly.pdbx_strand_id
1 'polypeptide(L)'
;MATEKRTHQKPTPPQPGTRPSVRIDDQLAADLAVIMRTDVNLSDAVRRAVRQLADMYRTAWAEGVVPVGTAPTLLAYQLEQDPAMLSPRPTPGPTPTSAYDARRTPATPPVGRPTASVAPPSAPAPGRSPQVRRSGPFPGVPVHRP
;
A
#
# COMPACT_ATOMS: atom_id res chain seq x y z
N MET A 1 -41.37 -5.06 30.41
CA MET A 1 -39.95 -4.64 30.42
C MET A 1 -39.52 -4.42 28.98
N ALA A 2 -39.63 -3.19 28.47
CA ALA A 2 -39.26 -2.87 27.09
C ALA A 2 -37.79 -2.43 27.07
N THR A 3 -36.95 -3.18 26.35
CA THR A 3 -35.57 -2.82 26.06
C THR A 3 -35.57 -1.68 25.04
N GLU A 4 -35.23 -0.47 25.47
CA GLU A 4 -34.98 0.65 24.57
C GLU A 4 -33.81 0.31 23.63
N LYS A 5 -34.12 0.21 22.33
CA LYS A 5 -33.13 0.10 21.27
C LYS A 5 -32.31 1.39 21.25
N ARG A 6 -31.05 1.33 21.71
CA ARG A 6 -30.06 2.39 21.48
C ARG A 6 -29.87 2.58 19.98
N THR A 7 -30.55 3.57 19.42
CA THR A 7 -30.31 4.07 18.06
C THR A 7 -28.88 4.58 18.00
N HIS A 8 -28.06 3.94 17.16
CA HIS A 8 -26.71 4.38 16.88
C HIS A 8 -26.80 5.70 16.09
N GLN A 9 -26.76 6.82 16.82
CA GLN A 9 -26.63 8.13 16.18
C GLN A 9 -25.30 8.19 15.44
N LYS A 10 -25.37 8.54 14.16
CA LYS A 10 -24.18 8.78 13.34
C LYS A 10 -23.44 9.98 13.94
N PRO A 11 -22.14 9.86 14.27
CA PRO A 11 -21.40 10.97 14.85
C PRO A 11 -21.31 12.12 13.84
N THR A 12 -21.77 13.30 14.26
CA THR A 12 -21.66 14.54 13.49
C THR A 12 -20.29 15.16 13.73
N PRO A 13 -19.62 15.73 12.71
CA PRO A 13 -18.37 16.45 12.90
C PRO A 13 -18.50 17.58 13.94
N PRO A 14 -17.48 17.84 14.77
CA PRO A 14 -17.49 18.92 15.73
C PRO A 14 -17.47 20.29 15.04
N GLN A 15 -18.11 21.29 15.65
CA GLN A 15 -18.10 22.66 15.13
C GLN A 15 -16.72 23.32 15.32
N PRO A 16 -16.29 24.23 14.43
CA PRO A 16 -15.07 25.02 14.63
C PRO A 16 -15.04 25.69 16.00
N GLY A 17 -13.86 25.72 16.65
CA GLY A 17 -13.69 26.27 17.99
C GLY A 17 -14.13 25.35 19.15
N THR A 18 -14.82 24.24 18.85
CA THR A 18 -15.11 23.21 19.87
C THR A 18 -13.80 22.63 20.40
N ARG A 19 -13.71 22.46 21.73
CA ARG A 19 -12.58 21.80 22.40
C ARG A 19 -12.91 20.34 22.69
N PRO A 20 -12.53 19.37 21.82
CA PRO A 20 -12.76 17.97 22.10
C PRO A 20 -11.88 17.49 23.27
N SER A 21 -12.39 16.53 24.04
CA SER A 21 -11.62 15.77 25.01
C SER A 21 -11.31 14.40 24.43
N VAL A 22 -10.04 14.01 24.42
CA VAL A 22 -9.57 12.71 23.92
C VAL A 22 -8.80 12.05 25.05
N ARG A 23 -9.15 10.80 25.36
CA ARG A 23 -8.40 9.99 26.32
C ARG A 23 -7.09 9.56 25.67
N ILE A 24 -5.99 9.70 26.38
CA ILE A 24 -4.66 9.30 25.94
C ILE A 24 -4.33 8.00 26.66
N ASP A 25 -4.25 6.91 25.90
CA ASP A 25 -3.68 5.64 26.36
C ASP A 25 -2.16 5.61 26.09
N ASP A 26 -1.50 4.56 26.58
CA ASP A 26 -0.04 4.43 26.50
C ASP A 26 0.47 4.40 25.05
N GLN A 27 -0.28 3.77 24.14
CA GLN A 27 0.11 3.70 22.73
C GLN A 27 -0.01 5.07 22.06
N LEU A 28 -1.13 5.77 22.27
CA LEU A 28 -1.33 7.12 21.73
C LEU A 28 -0.30 8.09 22.32
N ALA A 29 0.06 7.95 23.60
CA ALA A 29 1.13 8.74 24.20
C ALA A 29 2.48 8.51 23.51
N ALA A 30 2.83 7.25 23.22
CA ALA A 30 4.06 6.91 22.52
C ALA A 30 4.07 7.46 21.08
N ASP A 31 2.97 7.33 20.34
CA ASP A 31 2.85 7.83 18.97
C ASP A 31 2.95 9.37 18.93
N LEU A 32 2.28 10.06 19.85
CA LEU A 32 2.37 11.51 19.98
C LEU A 32 3.79 11.97 20.32
N ALA A 33 4.50 11.21 21.17
CA ALA A 33 5.90 11.51 21.50
C ALA A 33 6.80 11.47 20.26
N VAL A 34 6.55 10.57 19.30
CA VAL A 34 7.30 10.54 18.02
C VAL A 34 7.09 11.84 17.24
N ILE A 35 5.84 12.30 17.12
CA ILE A 35 5.51 13.53 16.38
C ILE A 35 6.12 14.77 17.08
N MET A 36 6.03 14.80 18.41
CA MET A 36 6.52 15.93 19.21
C MET A 36 8.05 16.06 19.23
N ARG A 37 8.81 15.07 18.74
CA ARG A 37 10.26 15.24 18.47
C ARG A 37 10.58 16.30 17.43
N THR A 38 9.57 16.79 16.71
CA THR A 38 9.66 17.93 15.78
C THR A 38 9.41 19.28 16.46
N ASP A 39 9.58 19.35 17.79
CA ASP A 39 9.43 20.54 18.64
C ASP A 39 8.04 21.19 18.60
N VAL A 40 6.99 20.37 18.39
CA VAL A 40 5.59 20.81 18.49
C VAL A 40 4.94 20.43 19.81
N ASN A 41 4.00 21.25 20.26
CA ASN A 41 3.16 20.90 21.41
C ASN A 41 2.12 19.83 21.05
N LEU A 42 1.49 19.25 22.08
CA LEU A 42 0.46 18.21 21.94
C LEU A 42 -0.70 18.60 21.01
N SER A 43 -1.21 19.84 21.15
CA SER A 43 -2.36 20.28 20.34
C SER A 43 -1.99 20.36 18.86
N ASP A 44 -0.80 20.84 18.55
CA ASP A 44 -0.30 20.92 17.18
C ASP A 44 0.04 19.54 16.63
N ALA A 45 0.59 18.64 17.44
CA ALA A 45 0.81 17.24 17.06
C ALA A 45 -0.50 16.55 16.65
N VAL A 46 -1.56 16.68 17.46
CA VAL A 46 -2.89 16.13 17.16
C VAL A 46 -3.47 16.77 15.88
N ARG A 47 -3.39 18.10 15.75
CA ARG A 47 -3.87 18.81 14.54
C ARG A 47 -3.15 18.34 13.28
N ARG A 48 -1.82 18.15 13.35
CA ARG A 48 -1.00 17.64 12.24
C ARG A 48 -1.38 16.21 11.88
N ALA A 49 -1.48 15.31 12.87
CA ALA A 49 -1.84 13.91 12.64
C ALA A 49 -3.23 13.77 11.98
N VAL A 50 -4.25 14.48 12.51
CA VAL A 50 -5.60 14.46 11.95
C VAL A 50 -5.63 15.03 10.54
N ARG A 51 -4.88 16.12 10.28
CA ARG A 51 -4.78 16.71 8.94
C ARG A 51 -4.16 15.74 7.94
N GLN A 52 -3.02 15.12 8.30
CA GLN A 52 -2.34 14.14 7.45
C GLN A 52 -3.27 12.97 7.10
N LEU A 53 -3.98 12.43 8.08
CA LEU A 53 -4.93 11.33 7.84
C LEU A 53 -6.11 11.78 6.96
N ALA A 54 -6.67 12.96 7.21
CA ALA A 54 -7.76 13.49 6.41
C ALA A 54 -7.34 13.75 4.95
N ASP A 55 -6.13 14.25 4.72
CA ASP A 55 -5.61 14.49 3.37
C ASP A 55 -5.38 13.19 2.61
N MET A 56 -4.91 12.13 3.29
CA MET A 56 -4.88 10.78 2.70
C MET A 56 -6.27 10.31 2.27
N TYR A 57 -7.30 10.47 3.11
CA TYR A 57 -8.67 10.04 2.77
C TYR A 57 -9.22 10.83 1.58
N ARG A 58 -9.06 12.16 1.59
CA ARG A 58 -9.48 13.02 0.48
C ARG A 58 -8.80 12.63 -0.82
N THR A 59 -7.49 12.39 -0.78
CA THR A 59 -6.71 11.99 -1.96
C THR A 59 -7.17 10.64 -2.48
N ALA A 60 -7.31 9.64 -1.61
CA ALA A 60 -7.76 8.30 -2.01
C ALA A 60 -9.15 8.31 -2.65
N TRP A 61 -10.06 9.16 -2.18
CA TRP A 61 -11.39 9.32 -2.78
C TRP A 61 -11.37 10.12 -4.08
N ALA A 62 -10.59 11.20 -4.13
CA ALA A 62 -10.48 12.04 -5.32
C ALA A 62 -9.88 11.27 -6.51
N GLU A 63 -8.87 10.43 -6.24
CA GLU A 63 -8.21 9.59 -7.24
C GLU A 63 -8.94 8.26 -7.50
N GLY A 64 -10.06 7.99 -6.82
CA GLY A 64 -10.86 6.77 -7.01
C GLY A 64 -10.18 5.48 -6.57
N VAL A 65 -9.15 5.54 -5.71
CA VAL A 65 -8.44 4.36 -5.17
C VAL A 65 -9.39 3.50 -4.33
N VAL A 66 -10.29 4.15 -3.58
CA VAL A 66 -11.39 3.49 -2.86
C VAL A 66 -12.66 4.34 -2.97
N PRO A 67 -13.87 3.74 -2.82
CA PRO A 67 -15.12 4.49 -2.83
C PRO A 67 -15.18 5.57 -1.73
N VAL A 68 -15.94 6.64 -1.99
CA VAL A 68 -16.18 7.70 -1.00
C VAL A 68 -16.82 7.12 0.26
N GLY A 69 -16.26 7.45 1.42
CA GLY A 69 -16.71 6.94 2.72
C GLY A 69 -16.06 5.62 3.13
N THR A 70 -15.23 5.01 2.28
CA THR A 70 -14.40 3.85 2.64
C THR A 70 -13.04 4.32 3.16
N ALA A 71 -12.58 3.75 4.28
CA ALA A 71 -11.25 4.01 4.81
C ALA A 71 -10.17 3.35 3.91
N PRO A 72 -9.20 4.10 3.37
CA PRO A 72 -8.13 3.51 2.59
C PRO A 72 -7.11 2.79 3.48
N THR A 73 -6.46 1.76 2.93
CA THR A 73 -5.33 1.07 3.57
C THR A 73 -4.02 1.61 2.99
N LEU A 74 -3.12 2.05 3.86
CA LEU A 74 -1.84 2.62 3.46
C LEU A 74 -0.82 1.50 3.27
N LEU A 75 -0.33 1.33 2.04
CA LEU A 75 0.63 0.27 1.69
C LEU A 75 2.09 0.74 1.83
N ALA A 76 2.37 1.97 1.42
CA ALA A 76 3.72 2.55 1.46
C ALA A 76 3.65 4.08 1.46
N TYR A 77 4.73 4.71 1.90
CA TYR A 77 4.92 6.16 1.87
C TYR A 77 6.18 6.45 1.07
N GLN A 78 6.12 7.47 0.21
CA GLN A 78 7.30 8.09 -0.35
C GLN A 78 7.58 9.37 0.43
N LEU A 79 8.77 9.46 1.03
CA LEU A 79 9.20 10.64 1.78
C LEU A 79 10.21 11.41 0.92
N GLU A 80 10.09 12.73 0.94
CA GLU A 80 11.15 13.58 0.44
C GLU A 80 12.36 13.45 1.35
N GLN A 81 13.52 13.15 0.78
CA GLN A 81 14.79 13.18 1.48
C GLN A 81 15.42 14.54 1.29
N ASP A 82 15.77 15.22 2.38
CA ASP A 82 16.55 16.45 2.32
C ASP A 82 17.86 16.18 1.54
N PRO A 83 18.11 16.89 0.43
CA PRO A 83 19.32 16.69 -0.36
C PRO A 83 20.60 16.97 0.42
N ALA A 84 20.56 17.81 1.46
CA ALA A 84 21.71 18.05 2.34
C ALA A 84 22.09 16.83 3.19
N MET A 85 21.14 15.89 3.39
CA MET A 85 21.35 14.63 4.11
C MET A 85 21.75 13.47 3.16
N LEU A 86 21.89 13.72 1.86
CA LEU A 86 22.54 12.77 0.96
C LEU A 86 24.04 12.79 1.26
N SER A 87 24.53 11.77 1.98
CA SER A 87 25.97 11.57 2.14
C SER A 87 26.67 11.62 0.77
N PRO A 88 27.86 12.24 0.67
CA PRO A 88 28.64 12.18 -0.56
C PRO A 88 28.80 10.72 -0.98
N ARG A 89 28.54 10.43 -2.26
CA ARG A 89 28.84 9.13 -2.87
C ARG A 89 30.25 8.72 -2.41
N PRO A 90 30.46 7.50 -1.88
CA PRO A 90 31.81 7.06 -1.54
C PRO A 90 32.68 7.24 -2.78
N THR A 91 33.66 8.14 -2.69
CA THR A 91 34.71 8.29 -3.71
C THR A 91 35.29 6.90 -3.96
N PRO A 92 35.52 6.49 -5.22
CA PRO A 92 36.30 5.29 -5.48
C PRO A 92 37.57 5.41 -4.65
N GLY A 93 37.80 4.45 -3.74
CA GLY A 93 39.05 4.38 -3.01
C GLY A 93 40.22 4.42 -4.00
N PRO A 94 41.41 4.91 -3.57
CA PRO A 94 42.55 5.02 -4.47
C PRO A 94 42.75 3.70 -5.21
N THR A 95 42.96 3.79 -6.53
CA THR A 95 43.38 2.64 -7.34
C THR A 95 44.57 1.98 -6.63
N PRO A 96 44.50 0.69 -6.28
CA PRO A 96 45.58 0.04 -5.55
C PRO A 96 46.88 0.17 -6.35
N THR A 97 47.82 0.96 -5.81
CA THR A 97 49.13 1.21 -6.41
C THR A 97 50.10 0.03 -6.25
N SER A 98 49.67 -1.02 -5.56
CA SER A 98 50.46 -2.22 -5.30
C SER A 98 49.60 -3.47 -5.40
N ALA A 99 50.18 -4.55 -5.95
CA ALA A 99 49.59 -5.88 -5.95
C ALA A 99 49.29 -6.40 -4.53
N TYR A 100 49.94 -5.82 -3.50
CA TYR A 100 49.67 -6.14 -2.10
C TYR A 100 48.28 -5.67 -1.64
N ASP A 101 47.81 -4.51 -2.10
CA ASP A 101 46.50 -3.93 -1.75
C ASP A 101 45.32 -4.57 -2.52
N ALA A 102 45.62 -5.31 -3.59
CA ALA A 102 44.61 -6.02 -4.39
C ALA A 102 44.12 -7.32 -3.75
N ARG A 103 44.72 -7.77 -2.64
CA ARG A 103 44.26 -8.96 -1.89
C ARG A 103 42.98 -8.63 -1.12
N ARG A 104 41.87 -8.56 -1.85
CA ARG A 104 40.53 -8.68 -1.28
C ARG A 104 40.39 -10.04 -0.59
N THR A 105 39.80 -10.00 0.60
CA THR A 105 39.14 -11.12 1.26
C THR A 105 38.38 -11.98 0.23
N PRO A 106 38.51 -13.31 0.23
CA PRO A 106 37.78 -14.15 -0.71
C PRO A 106 36.29 -13.90 -0.59
N ALA A 107 35.64 -13.68 -1.73
CA ALA A 107 34.19 -13.58 -1.81
C ALA A 107 33.58 -14.89 -1.32
N THR A 108 32.68 -14.82 -0.34
CA THR A 108 31.78 -15.93 -0.02
C THR A 108 31.06 -16.33 -1.30
N PRO A 109 31.07 -17.62 -1.71
CA PRO A 109 30.38 -18.04 -2.91
C PRO A 109 28.88 -17.76 -2.74
N PRO A 110 28.18 -17.26 -3.78
CA PRO A 110 26.74 -17.13 -3.73
C PRO A 110 26.12 -18.51 -3.54
N VAL A 111 25.26 -18.64 -2.51
CA VAL A 111 24.37 -19.78 -2.36
C VAL A 111 23.52 -19.83 -3.64
N GLY A 112 23.71 -20.89 -4.43
CA GLY A 112 22.99 -21.10 -5.67
C GLY A 112 21.49 -21.12 -5.43
N ARG A 113 20.79 -20.11 -5.95
CA ARG A 113 19.35 -20.19 -6.16
C ARG A 113 19.12 -21.16 -7.31
N PRO A 114 18.35 -22.26 -7.15
CA PRO A 114 17.97 -23.09 -8.28
C PRO A 114 17.12 -22.25 -9.24
N THR A 115 17.65 -21.98 -10.43
CA THR A 115 16.89 -21.44 -11.56
C THR A 115 16.20 -22.60 -12.26
N ALA A 116 14.97 -22.89 -11.85
CA ALA A 116 14.08 -23.68 -12.69
C ALA A 116 13.74 -22.86 -13.95
N SER A 117 14.42 -23.14 -15.06
CA SER A 117 13.94 -22.72 -16.38
C SER A 117 12.75 -23.60 -16.75
N VAL A 118 11.53 -23.13 -16.49
CA VAL A 118 10.33 -23.72 -17.10
C VAL A 118 10.18 -23.06 -18.46
N ALA A 119 10.40 -23.85 -19.52
CA ALA A 119 10.15 -23.45 -20.89
C ALA A 119 8.66 -23.12 -21.11
N PRO A 120 8.32 -22.14 -21.96
CA PRO A 120 6.93 -21.93 -22.37
C PRO A 120 6.45 -23.08 -23.28
N PRO A 121 5.20 -23.56 -23.16
CA PRO A 121 4.61 -24.42 -24.18
C PRO A 121 4.51 -23.63 -25.49
N SER A 122 5.08 -24.20 -26.54
CA SER A 122 5.05 -23.66 -27.90
C SER A 122 3.62 -23.54 -28.42
N ALA A 123 3.34 -22.44 -29.13
CA ALA A 123 2.07 -22.17 -29.79
C ALA A 123 1.69 -23.24 -30.83
N PRO A 124 0.39 -23.44 -31.11
CA PRO A 124 -0.07 -24.35 -32.15
C PRO A 124 0.15 -23.78 -33.56
N ALA A 125 0.53 -24.65 -34.50
CA ALA A 125 0.82 -24.34 -35.90
C ALA A 125 -0.42 -23.85 -36.70
N PRO A 126 -0.24 -23.06 -37.78
CA PRO A 126 -1.33 -22.56 -38.59
C PRO A 126 -1.73 -23.51 -39.73
N GLY A 127 -3.04 -23.74 -39.87
CA GLY A 127 -3.73 -23.72 -41.17
C GLY A 127 -3.75 -24.98 -42.06
N ARG A 128 -4.89 -25.69 -42.07
CA ARG A 128 -5.55 -26.13 -43.32
C ARG A 128 -7.05 -26.40 -43.09
N SER A 129 -7.90 -25.52 -43.64
CA SER A 129 -9.38 -25.62 -43.75
C SER A 129 -9.78 -26.56 -44.92
N PRO A 130 -11.06 -26.66 -45.39
CA PRO A 130 -12.40 -26.59 -44.77
C PRO A 130 -13.36 -27.73 -45.22
N GLN A 131 -14.37 -28.13 -44.43
CA GLN A 131 -15.65 -28.69 -44.94
C GLN A 131 -16.77 -28.33 -43.94
N VAL A 132 -17.66 -27.37 -44.23
CA VAL A 132 -18.86 -27.43 -45.10
C VAL A 132 -20.09 -28.08 -44.42
N ARG A 133 -20.97 -27.17 -43.95
CA ARG A 133 -22.46 -27.14 -43.99
C ARG A 133 -23.30 -28.16 -43.18
N ARG A 134 -24.17 -27.63 -42.30
CA ARG A 134 -25.66 -27.48 -42.41
C ARG A 134 -26.25 -27.23 -40.99
N SER A 135 -26.78 -26.08 -40.61
CA SER A 135 -28.12 -25.47 -40.85
C SER A 135 -29.34 -26.23 -40.26
N GLY A 136 -30.00 -25.67 -39.22
CA GLY A 136 -31.46 -25.84 -38.94
C GLY A 136 -31.90 -26.44 -37.57
N PRO A 137 -33.16 -26.22 -37.09
CA PRO A 137 -33.44 -25.70 -35.72
C PRO A 137 -34.57 -26.36 -34.85
N PHE A 138 -34.70 -25.88 -33.58
CA PHE A 138 -35.84 -25.88 -32.60
C PHE A 138 -36.17 -27.16 -31.75
N PRO A 139 -37.13 -27.12 -30.77
CA PRO A 139 -37.11 -26.51 -29.41
C PRO A 139 -37.62 -27.50 -28.29
N GLY A 140 -37.62 -27.12 -27.00
CA GLY A 140 -38.42 -27.86 -25.99
C GLY A 140 -38.16 -27.58 -24.50
N VAL A 141 -39.06 -26.84 -23.85
CA VAL A 141 -39.29 -26.76 -22.38
C VAL A 141 -40.46 -27.74 -22.05
N PRO A 142 -40.69 -28.23 -20.80
CA PRO A 142 -41.39 -27.42 -19.78
C PRO A 142 -40.96 -27.66 -18.31
N VAL A 143 -41.46 -26.74 -17.48
CA VAL A 143 -41.40 -26.58 -16.01
C VAL A 143 -42.43 -27.47 -15.31
N HIS A 144 -42.18 -27.92 -14.06
CA HIS A 144 -43.21 -27.92 -13.00
C HIS A 144 -42.61 -28.06 -11.58
N ARG A 145 -43.14 -27.22 -10.68
CA ARG A 145 -42.90 -27.12 -9.22
C ARG A 145 -44.15 -27.67 -8.49
N PRO A 146 -44.00 -28.19 -7.27
CA PRO A 146 -44.93 -27.91 -6.18
C PRO A 146 -44.34 -26.94 -5.15
#